data_AF-A0A076HY69-F1
#
_entry.id   AF-A0A076HY69-F1
#
_cell.length_a   1.000
_cell.length_b   1.000
_cell.length_c   1.000
_cell.angle_alpha   90.00
_cell.angle_beta   90.00
_cell.angle_gamma   90.00
#
_symmetry.space_group_name_H-M   'P 1'
#
loop_
_entity.id
_entity.type
_entity.pdbx_description
1 polymer ?
#
loop_
_entity_poly.entity_id
_entity_poly.type
_entity_poly.pdbx_seq_one_letter_code
_entity_poly.pdbx_strand_id
1 'polypeptide(L)'
;MNDKETGLENFVERHRADFDVFEPRPDLWDAIEAQLADSAAAPATAMPDEEPAPLRVVRMHPAAEAPATPASAARRATWLPRPAMAAATAALLLAGLGAIWSNNTSHSGAWTATTAAVAPPATAAAAESPAGLSFGFEAEPVAEATSASPAQRLTQEVRRMESYFAVQIEERQAQLQKLEATMPAGAAADWQRELAGLDSTYRQLKQELYRNPEPTVVLDAMNRNLQIRLDILNQQTRTREQMQEYQAQGTPATTNQPQP
;
A
#
# COMPACT_ATOMS: atom_id res chain seq x y z
N MET A 1 42.35 -0.24 16.54
CA MET A 1 40.93 -0.53 16.79
C MET A 1 40.23 -0.45 15.46
N ASN A 2 39.35 -1.39 15.14
CA ASN A 2 38.45 -1.26 14.00
C ASN A 2 37.08 -0.93 14.57
N ASP A 3 36.72 0.34 14.51
CA ASP A 3 35.42 0.81 14.95
C ASP A 3 34.38 0.32 13.96
N LYS A 4 33.39 -0.42 14.46
CA LYS A 4 32.35 -1.02 13.64
C LYS A 4 31.27 0.03 13.45
N GLU A 5 31.32 0.75 12.33
CA GLU A 5 30.21 1.59 11.86
C GLU A 5 28.89 0.84 12.05
N THR A 6 27.98 1.37 12.85
CA THR A 6 26.72 0.66 13.10
C THR A 6 25.82 0.82 11.88
N GLY A 7 24.84 -0.08 11.75
CA GLY A 7 23.85 0.03 10.67
C GLY A 7 23.07 1.35 10.65
N LEU A 8 23.08 2.10 11.77
CA LEU A 8 22.45 3.41 11.87
C LEU A 8 23.31 4.51 11.24
N GLU A 9 24.62 4.59 11.51
CA GLU A 9 25.49 5.60 10.87
C GLU A 9 25.42 5.48 9.35
N ASN A 10 25.59 4.26 8.82
CA ASN A 10 25.57 4.03 7.37
C ASN A 10 24.16 4.25 6.75
N PHE A 11 23.09 4.15 7.54
CA PHE A 11 21.75 4.55 7.10
C PHE A 11 21.62 6.08 7.04
N VAL A 12 22.05 6.79 8.09
CA VAL A 12 22.00 8.26 8.18
C VAL A 12 22.85 8.89 7.09
N GLU A 13 24.05 8.37 6.82
CA GLU A 13 24.92 8.88 5.73
C GLU A 13 24.27 8.75 4.35
N ARG A 14 23.64 7.61 4.04
CA ARG A 14 22.97 7.41 2.74
C ARG A 14 21.75 8.32 2.52
N HIS A 15 21.01 8.61 3.59
CA HIS A 15 19.81 9.45 3.53
C HIS A 15 20.09 10.92 3.85
N ARG A 16 21.35 11.30 4.13
CA ARG A 16 21.71 12.68 4.51
C ARG A 16 21.27 13.70 3.46
N ALA A 17 21.41 13.37 2.18
CA ALA A 17 20.94 14.22 1.09
C ALA A 17 19.41 14.42 1.12
N ASP A 18 18.63 13.40 1.49
CA ASP A 18 17.17 13.49 1.59
C ASP A 18 16.72 14.35 2.78
N PHE A 19 17.51 14.39 3.87
CA PHE A 19 17.28 15.28 5.00
C PHE A 19 17.62 16.75 4.67
N ASP A 20 18.75 16.98 3.96
CA ASP A 20 19.20 18.33 3.58
C ASP A 20 18.36 18.93 2.40
N VAL A 21 17.51 18.15 1.71
CA VAL A 21 16.62 18.61 0.62
C VAL A 21 15.45 19.48 1.09
N PHE A 22 15.00 19.33 2.33
CA PHE A 22 13.84 20.06 2.87
C PHE A 22 14.26 21.19 3.81
N GLU A 23 14.81 22.27 3.24
CA GLU A 23 14.98 23.52 3.98
C GLU A 23 13.59 24.05 4.42
N PRO A 24 13.37 24.32 5.72
CA PRO A 24 12.16 25.02 6.15
C PRO A 24 12.15 26.43 5.55
N ARG A 25 10.95 27.02 5.38
CA ARG A 25 10.85 28.42 4.96
C ARG A 25 11.68 29.32 5.91
N PRO A 26 12.45 30.30 5.40
CA PRO A 26 13.30 31.13 6.24
C PRO A 26 12.51 31.85 7.34
N ASP A 27 11.31 32.34 7.03
CA ASP A 27 10.40 33.04 7.95
C ASP A 27 9.65 32.11 8.93
N LEU A 28 9.91 30.79 8.93
CA LEU A 28 9.17 29.82 9.74
C LEU A 28 9.39 30.04 11.24
N TRP A 29 10.60 30.46 11.64
CA TRP A 29 10.90 30.77 13.05
C TRP A 29 10.21 32.06 13.51
N ASP A 30 10.20 33.11 12.69
CA ASP A 30 9.50 34.37 12.98
C ASP A 30 7.99 34.14 13.14
N ALA A 31 7.41 33.26 12.31
CA ALA A 31 6.01 32.87 12.40
C ALA A 31 5.69 32.08 13.68
N ILE A 32 6.60 31.21 14.15
CA ILE A 32 6.47 30.50 15.43
C ILE A 32 6.58 31.49 16.60
N GLU A 33 7.52 32.44 16.56
CA GLU A 33 7.66 33.46 17.61
C GLU A 33 6.41 34.33 17.71
N ALA A 34 5.87 34.81 16.58
CA ALA A 34 4.61 35.54 16.55
C ALA A 34 3.43 34.71 17.10
N GLN A 35 3.32 33.44 16.73
CA GLN A 35 2.26 32.57 17.22
C GLN A 35 2.36 32.27 18.74
N LEU A 36 3.59 32.15 19.27
CA LEU A 36 3.83 32.01 20.70
C LEU A 36 3.51 33.31 21.47
N ALA A 37 3.85 34.47 20.89
CA ALA A 37 3.50 35.78 21.45
C ALA A 37 1.98 35.98 21.50
N ASP A 38 1.24 35.70 20.42
CA ASP A 38 -0.22 35.76 20.37
C ASP A 38 -0.87 34.76 21.34
N SER A 39 -0.33 33.55 21.45
CA SER A 39 -0.78 32.54 22.41
C SER A 39 -0.54 32.94 23.87
N ALA A 40 0.45 33.80 24.14
CA ALA A 40 0.72 34.36 25.47
C ALA A 40 -0.03 35.69 25.73
N ALA A 41 -0.42 36.41 24.67
CA ALA A 41 -1.11 37.70 24.72
C ALA A 41 -2.64 37.59 24.77
N ALA A 42 -3.21 36.38 24.75
CA ALA A 42 -4.63 36.16 25.02
C ALA A 42 -5.02 36.80 26.37
N PRO A 43 -5.98 37.74 26.41
CA PRO A 43 -6.15 38.61 27.56
C PRO A 43 -6.74 37.85 28.75
N ALA A 44 -5.89 37.64 29.77
CA ALA A 44 -6.28 37.22 31.12
C ALA A 44 -7.11 38.31 31.80
N THR A 45 -8.35 38.48 31.33
CA THR A 45 -9.28 39.51 31.81
C THR A 45 -10.01 38.99 33.04
N ALA A 46 -9.45 39.29 34.21
CA ALA A 46 -10.10 39.27 35.52
C ALA A 46 -10.79 37.97 35.97
N MET A 47 -10.06 37.16 36.74
CA MET A 47 -10.62 36.55 37.95
C MET A 47 -9.76 36.94 39.16
N PRO A 48 -10.33 37.45 40.25
CA PRO A 48 -9.63 37.59 41.52
C PRO A 48 -9.57 36.23 42.22
N ASP A 49 -8.43 35.95 42.86
CA ASP A 49 -8.20 34.89 43.85
C ASP A 49 -8.85 33.50 43.60
N GLU A 50 -8.19 32.61 42.83
CA GLU A 50 -8.20 31.16 43.12
C GLU A 50 -7.07 30.37 42.40
N GLU A 51 -6.40 29.53 43.19
CA GLU A 51 -5.44 28.41 42.96
C GLU A 51 -4.59 28.25 41.66
N PRO A 52 -3.34 27.74 41.78
CA PRO A 52 -2.48 27.47 40.62
C PRO A 52 -3.04 26.37 39.72
N ALA A 53 -3.36 26.72 38.47
CA ALA A 53 -3.93 25.81 37.48
C ALA A 53 -3.05 24.55 37.28
N PRO A 54 -3.64 23.34 37.28
CA PRO A 54 -2.88 22.11 37.18
C PRO A 54 -2.23 21.95 35.80
N LEU A 55 -0.97 21.50 35.81
CA LEU A 55 -0.19 21.21 34.60
C LEU A 55 -0.99 20.32 33.64
N ARG A 56 -1.19 20.81 32.41
CA ARG A 56 -1.99 20.13 31.38
C ARG A 56 -1.20 18.98 30.75
N VAL A 57 -1.04 17.88 31.49
CA VAL A 57 -0.38 16.65 31.03
C VAL A 57 -1.14 16.04 29.86
N VAL A 58 -0.54 16.11 28.67
CA VAL A 58 -1.05 15.42 27.47
C VAL A 58 -0.81 13.92 27.64
N ARG A 59 -1.88 13.14 27.83
CA ARG A 59 -1.80 11.67 27.83
C ARG A 59 -1.53 11.19 26.40
N MET A 60 -0.33 10.66 26.14
CA MET A 60 0.03 10.07 24.83
C MET A 60 -0.52 8.65 24.62
N HIS A 61 -1.57 8.28 25.34
CA HIS A 61 -2.20 6.95 25.27
C HIS A 61 -3.71 7.13 25.23
N PRO A 62 -4.43 6.57 24.24
CA PRO A 62 -5.89 6.55 24.29
C PRO A 62 -6.30 5.73 25.51
N ALA A 63 -7.12 6.33 26.38
CA ALA A 63 -7.70 5.61 27.50
C ALA A 63 -8.62 4.52 26.94
N ALA A 64 -8.24 3.25 27.10
CA ALA A 64 -9.10 2.14 26.71
C ALA A 64 -10.40 2.20 27.51
N GLU A 65 -11.50 2.46 26.82
CA GLU A 65 -12.82 2.54 27.43
C GLU A 65 -13.23 1.15 27.92
N ALA A 66 -13.17 0.96 29.24
CA ALA A 66 -13.53 -0.30 29.86
C ALA A 66 -15.06 -0.50 29.78
N PRO A 67 -15.56 -1.56 29.11
CA PRO A 67 -17.00 -1.80 29.05
C PRO A 67 -17.52 -2.14 30.45
N ALA A 68 -18.63 -1.50 30.83
CA ALA A 68 -19.26 -1.70 32.12
C ALA A 68 -19.66 -3.17 32.33
N THR A 69 -19.23 -3.76 33.45
CA THR A 69 -19.67 -5.09 33.88
C THR A 69 -21.04 -5.01 34.56
N PRO A 70 -22.05 -5.78 34.12
CA PRO A 70 -23.09 -6.29 35.01
C PRO A 70 -22.65 -7.62 35.66
N ALA A 71 -23.17 -7.87 36.85
CA ALA A 71 -22.68 -8.91 37.76
C ALA A 71 -22.89 -10.37 37.29
N SER A 72 -22.06 -11.25 37.83
CA SER A 72 -22.08 -12.70 37.63
C SER A 72 -23.40 -13.35 38.02
N ALA A 73 -23.97 -14.15 37.10
CA ALA A 73 -24.99 -15.15 37.40
C ALA A 73 -24.45 -16.55 37.03
N ALA A 74 -23.92 -17.27 38.03
CA ALA A 74 -23.30 -18.56 37.81
C ALA A 74 -24.33 -19.63 37.37
N ARG A 75 -24.10 -20.24 36.20
CA ARG A 75 -24.65 -21.56 35.86
C ARG A 75 -23.53 -22.47 35.36
N ARG A 76 -23.01 -23.30 36.28
CA ARG A 76 -22.16 -24.44 35.94
C ARG A 76 -23.02 -25.50 35.25
N ALA A 77 -22.72 -25.82 34.00
CA ALA A 77 -23.22 -27.02 33.32
C ALA A 77 -22.13 -27.56 32.40
N THR A 78 -21.52 -28.66 32.83
CA THR A 78 -20.45 -29.38 32.13
C THR A 78 -20.99 -30.06 30.86
N TRP A 79 -20.21 -30.06 29.77
CA TRP A 79 -19.80 -31.24 28.97
C TRP A 79 -19.32 -30.84 27.55
N LEU A 80 -18.19 -31.44 27.12
CA LEU A 80 -17.66 -31.37 25.74
C LEU A 80 -18.20 -32.58 24.92
N PRO A 81 -17.93 -32.73 23.61
CA PRO A 81 -19.00 -32.83 22.62
C PRO A 81 -19.09 -34.21 21.95
N ARG A 82 -20.12 -34.41 21.10
CA ARG A 82 -20.04 -35.25 19.88
C ARG A 82 -21.21 -34.97 18.91
N PRO A 83 -21.04 -35.20 17.59
CA PRO A 83 -22.02 -34.85 16.56
C PRO A 83 -22.92 -36.03 16.16
N ALA A 84 -24.11 -35.73 15.63
CA ALA A 84 -24.91 -36.67 14.85
C ALA A 84 -25.72 -35.92 13.77
N MET A 85 -25.70 -36.42 12.53
CA MET A 85 -26.52 -35.94 11.42
C MET A 85 -27.92 -36.59 11.44
N ALA A 86 -28.93 -35.86 10.96
CA ALA A 86 -29.94 -36.28 9.97
C ALA A 86 -31.06 -35.20 9.94
N ALA A 87 -31.19 -34.37 8.91
CA ALA A 87 -31.69 -34.69 7.57
C ALA A 87 -33.21 -34.92 7.52
N ALA A 88 -33.94 -33.86 7.16
CA ALA A 88 -35.24 -33.93 6.49
C ALA A 88 -35.16 -32.99 5.28
N THR A 89 -35.42 -33.53 4.09
CA THR A 89 -35.07 -32.91 2.80
C THR A 89 -36.28 -32.33 2.08
N ALA A 90 -36.11 -31.13 1.51
CA ALA A 90 -36.89 -30.68 0.36
C ALA A 90 -35.88 -30.17 -0.68
N ALA A 91 -35.72 -30.94 -1.76
CA ALA A 91 -34.63 -30.75 -2.71
C ALA A 91 -35.03 -29.82 -3.87
N LEU A 92 -34.07 -29.03 -4.34
CA LEU A 92 -33.93 -28.74 -5.77
C LEU A 92 -32.44 -28.64 -6.15
N LEU A 93 -31.88 -29.84 -6.38
CA LEU A 93 -30.75 -30.24 -7.23
C LEU A 93 -29.70 -29.16 -7.60
N LEU A 94 -28.46 -29.23 -7.10
CA LEU A 94 -27.36 -30.12 -7.52
C LEU A 94 -26.83 -29.93 -8.97
N ALA A 95 -25.73 -29.18 -9.10
CA ALA A 95 -24.62 -29.46 -10.03
C ALA A 95 -23.34 -28.73 -9.57
N GLY A 96 -22.24 -29.47 -9.31
CA GLY A 96 -20.88 -28.95 -9.04
C GLY A 96 -20.72 -28.10 -7.75
N LEU A 97 -20.24 -28.63 -6.63
CA LEU A 97 -18.84 -29.03 -6.36
C LEU A 97 -17.79 -28.12 -7.01
N GLY A 98 -16.99 -27.47 -6.16
CA GLY A 98 -16.04 -26.45 -6.58
C GLY A 98 -14.79 -27.00 -7.26
N ALA A 99 -14.29 -26.23 -8.22
CA ALA A 99 -12.91 -26.33 -8.69
C ALA A 99 -12.40 -24.92 -9.06
N ILE A 100 -11.46 -24.44 -8.24
CA ILE A 100 -10.22 -23.75 -8.63
C ILE A 100 -10.32 -22.45 -9.45
N TRP A 101 -9.56 -21.44 -9.00
CA TRP A 101 -9.19 -20.25 -9.76
C TRP A 101 -8.82 -20.57 -11.22
N SER A 102 -9.59 -20.05 -12.17
CA SER A 102 -9.26 -20.12 -13.60
C SER A 102 -8.83 -18.75 -14.14
N ASN A 103 -7.53 -18.68 -14.40
CA ASN A 103 -6.84 -17.81 -15.34
C ASN A 103 -7.72 -17.03 -16.35
N ASN A 104 -7.68 -15.69 -16.31
CA ASN A 104 -8.17 -14.83 -17.40
C ASN A 104 -7.01 -14.17 -18.17
N THR A 105 -6.26 -14.99 -18.91
CA THR A 105 -5.48 -14.50 -20.06
C THR A 105 -6.36 -14.45 -21.30
N SER A 106 -6.12 -13.44 -22.15
CA SER A 106 -6.65 -13.29 -23.52
C SER A 106 -8.02 -12.61 -23.69
N HIS A 107 -8.04 -11.29 -23.49
CA HIS A 107 -8.93 -10.44 -24.29
C HIS A 107 -8.31 -10.19 -25.68
N SER A 108 -8.37 -11.20 -26.56
CA SER A 108 -8.09 -11.02 -27.99
C SER A 108 -9.29 -10.35 -28.66
N GLY A 109 -9.33 -9.02 -28.63
CA GLY A 109 -10.38 -8.20 -29.24
C GLY A 109 -10.32 -8.17 -30.77
N ALA A 110 -10.54 -9.30 -31.43
CA ALA A 110 -10.70 -9.38 -32.88
C ALA A 110 -12.11 -8.92 -33.30
N TRP A 111 -12.30 -7.61 -33.47
CA TRP A 111 -13.56 -7.07 -34.00
C TRP A 111 -13.69 -7.37 -35.50
N THR A 112 -14.65 -8.23 -35.83
CA THR A 112 -15.07 -8.51 -37.21
C THR A 112 -15.93 -7.35 -37.73
N ALA A 113 -15.36 -6.47 -38.55
CA ALA A 113 -16.13 -5.56 -39.40
C ALA A 113 -16.41 -6.25 -40.74
N THR A 114 -17.67 -6.60 -40.99
CA THR A 114 -18.10 -7.19 -42.26
C THR A 114 -18.04 -6.17 -43.40
N THR A 115 -17.61 -6.66 -44.55
CA THR A 115 -17.48 -5.95 -45.83
C THR A 115 -18.77 -5.32 -46.37
N ALA A 116 -18.62 -4.19 -47.05
CA ALA A 116 -19.47 -3.81 -48.18
C ALA A 116 -18.63 -3.00 -49.20
N ALA A 117 -18.20 -3.65 -50.28
CA ALA A 117 -17.44 -3.02 -51.35
C ALA A 117 -18.35 -2.69 -52.56
N VAL A 118 -18.26 -1.47 -53.09
CA VAL A 118 -18.75 -1.09 -54.43
C VAL A 118 -17.76 -0.09 -55.06
N ALA A 119 -17.44 -0.30 -56.34
CA ALA A 119 -16.61 0.55 -57.21
C ALA A 119 -16.87 0.16 -58.69
N PRO A 120 -16.31 0.85 -59.70
CA PRO A 120 -15.83 2.24 -59.77
C PRO A 120 -16.83 3.05 -60.65
N PRO A 121 -16.61 3.48 -61.92
CA PRO A 121 -15.49 4.21 -62.54
C PRO A 121 -15.90 5.48 -63.36
N ALA A 122 -15.00 6.48 -63.44
CA ALA A 122 -14.71 7.24 -64.69
C ALA A 122 -13.57 8.27 -64.53
N THR A 123 -12.50 8.07 -65.31
CA THR A 123 -11.75 9.02 -66.16
C THR A 123 -11.88 10.55 -65.94
N ALA A 124 -10.76 11.27 -65.74
CA ALA A 124 -10.14 12.16 -66.77
C ALA A 124 -9.11 13.20 -66.25
N ALA A 125 -8.15 13.53 -67.13
CA ALA A 125 -7.47 14.82 -67.33
C ALA A 125 -6.50 15.42 -66.26
N ALA A 126 -5.21 15.24 -66.59
CA ALA A 126 -4.07 16.18 -66.49
C ALA A 126 -4.27 17.65 -66.05
N ALA A 127 -3.29 18.14 -65.26
CA ALA A 127 -2.63 19.43 -65.46
C ALA A 127 -1.21 19.41 -64.87
N GLU A 128 -0.25 20.06 -65.55
CA GLU A 128 1.14 20.18 -65.13
C GLU A 128 1.40 21.51 -64.37
N SER A 129 2.46 21.53 -63.54
CA SER A 129 3.39 22.60 -63.12
C SER A 129 3.12 24.09 -63.51
N PRO A 130 3.61 25.12 -62.76
CA PRO A 130 4.91 25.10 -62.05
C PRO A 130 5.03 25.90 -60.73
N ALA A 131 6.28 25.96 -60.24
CA ALA A 131 6.80 26.66 -59.08
C ALA A 131 6.24 28.08 -58.78
N GLY A 132 5.99 28.34 -57.50
CA GLY A 132 5.86 29.67 -56.89
C GLY A 132 6.93 29.84 -55.79
N LEU A 133 7.61 30.99 -55.79
CA LEU A 133 8.82 31.24 -54.98
C LEU A 133 8.53 31.59 -53.52
N SER A 134 9.54 31.36 -52.67
CA SER A 134 9.57 31.65 -51.24
C SER A 134 9.27 33.11 -50.89
N PHE A 135 8.57 33.32 -49.77
CA PHE A 135 8.76 34.50 -48.93
C PHE A 135 8.86 34.05 -47.46
N GLY A 136 9.83 34.59 -46.73
CA GLY A 136 10.38 33.92 -45.56
C GLY A 136 9.60 34.13 -44.26
N PHE A 137 9.38 33.03 -43.54
CA PHE A 137 9.57 32.97 -42.09
C PHE A 137 9.94 31.53 -41.73
N GLU A 138 11.24 31.24 -41.66
CA GLU A 138 11.73 29.95 -41.16
C GLU A 138 11.60 29.94 -39.64
N ALA A 139 10.35 29.82 -39.18
CA ALA A 139 10.10 29.21 -37.89
C ALA A 139 10.55 27.76 -38.00
N GLU A 140 11.78 27.48 -37.57
CA GLU A 140 12.08 26.13 -37.10
C GLU A 140 10.93 25.71 -36.19
N PRO A 141 10.35 24.50 -36.35
CA PRO A 141 9.38 23.99 -35.40
C PRO A 141 10.15 23.73 -34.10
N VAL A 142 10.26 24.78 -33.27
CA VAL A 142 10.74 24.71 -31.90
C VAL A 142 9.96 23.57 -31.28
N ALA A 143 10.64 22.45 -31.05
CA ALA A 143 10.00 21.21 -30.71
C ALA A 143 9.09 21.47 -29.52
N GLU A 144 7.78 21.34 -29.72
CA GLU A 144 6.84 21.37 -28.62
C GLU A 144 7.22 20.22 -27.71
N ALA A 145 7.96 20.54 -26.64
CA ALA A 145 8.21 19.67 -25.52
C ALA A 145 6.85 19.43 -24.85
N THR A 146 6.07 18.56 -25.48
CA THR A 146 4.63 18.46 -25.26
C THR A 146 4.41 18.08 -23.81
N SER A 147 3.84 19.02 -23.06
CA SER A 147 3.58 18.82 -21.64
C SER A 147 2.49 17.76 -21.54
N ALA A 148 2.91 16.52 -21.28
CA ALA A 148 2.03 15.35 -21.24
C ALA A 148 0.75 15.66 -20.47
N SER A 149 -0.40 15.27 -21.02
CA SER A 149 -1.70 15.69 -20.48
C SER A 149 -1.86 15.23 -19.02
N PRO A 150 -2.69 15.89 -18.20
CA PRO A 150 -2.85 15.51 -16.79
C PRO A 150 -3.16 14.02 -16.58
N ALA A 151 -4.00 13.43 -17.45
CA ALA A 151 -4.31 12.00 -17.44
C ALA A 151 -3.11 11.11 -17.83
N GLN A 152 -2.25 11.55 -18.75
CA GLN A 152 -1.01 10.84 -19.07
C GLN A 152 -0.02 10.89 -17.90
N ARG A 153 0.11 12.03 -17.21
CA ARG A 153 0.96 12.15 -16.01
C ARG A 153 0.51 11.20 -14.90
N LEU A 154 -0.79 11.20 -14.57
CA LEU A 154 -1.38 10.26 -13.61
C LEU A 154 -1.11 8.79 -13.98
N THR A 155 -1.29 8.43 -15.26
CA THR A 155 -1.06 7.05 -15.74
C THR A 155 0.41 6.64 -15.64
N GLN A 156 1.35 7.57 -15.89
CA GLN A 156 2.78 7.32 -15.70
C GLN A 156 3.14 7.18 -14.22
N GLU A 157 2.54 7.98 -13.36
CA GLU A 157 2.79 7.99 -11.91
C GLU A 157 2.35 6.67 -11.26
N VAL A 158 1.13 6.21 -11.55
CA VAL A 158 0.63 4.88 -11.16
C VAL A 158 1.62 3.80 -11.58
N ARG A 159 2.05 3.80 -12.86
CA ARG A 159 2.97 2.78 -13.38
C ARG A 159 4.32 2.78 -12.65
N ARG A 160 4.88 3.96 -12.35
CA ARG A 160 6.15 4.09 -11.60
C ARG A 160 6.00 3.52 -10.19
N MET A 161 4.98 3.95 -9.46
CA MET A 161 4.64 3.45 -8.12
C MET A 161 4.45 1.92 -8.12
N GLU A 162 3.67 1.39 -9.07
CA GLU A 162 3.47 -0.05 -9.22
C GLU A 162 4.78 -0.79 -9.45
N SER A 163 5.62 -0.33 -10.38
CA SER A 163 6.90 -0.99 -10.67
C SER A 163 7.85 -0.99 -9.47
N TYR A 164 7.85 0.09 -8.68
CA TYR A 164 8.67 0.22 -7.47
C TYR A 164 8.24 -0.74 -6.36
N PHE A 165 6.93 -0.87 -6.10
CA PHE A 165 6.44 -1.79 -5.08
C PHE A 165 6.39 -3.24 -5.53
N ALA A 166 6.15 -3.52 -6.81
CA ALA A 166 6.08 -4.90 -7.33
C ALA A 166 7.37 -5.68 -7.04
N VAL A 167 8.54 -5.08 -7.35
CA VAL A 167 9.85 -5.70 -7.11
C VAL A 167 10.04 -6.04 -5.63
N GLN A 168 9.73 -5.10 -4.73
CA GLN A 168 9.92 -5.29 -3.28
C GLN A 168 8.94 -6.31 -2.69
N ILE A 169 7.68 -6.29 -3.13
CA ILE A 169 6.64 -7.23 -2.70
C ILE A 169 7.02 -8.65 -3.16
N GLU A 170 7.45 -8.83 -4.41
CA GLU A 170 7.89 -10.11 -4.96
C GLU A 170 9.13 -10.65 -4.21
N GLU A 171 10.13 -9.80 -3.97
CA GLU A 171 11.35 -10.17 -3.25
C GLU A 171 11.06 -10.64 -1.82
N ARG A 172 10.25 -9.88 -1.06
CA ARG A 172 9.87 -10.25 0.31
C ARG A 172 8.96 -11.48 0.35
N GLN A 173 8.06 -11.65 -0.62
CA GLN A 173 7.27 -12.88 -0.74
C GLN A 173 8.16 -14.11 -1.02
N ALA A 174 9.15 -14.01 -1.90
CA ALA A 174 10.10 -15.08 -2.19
C ALA A 174 10.99 -15.41 -0.98
N GLN A 175 11.38 -14.41 -0.17
CA GLN A 175 12.07 -14.61 1.10
C GLN A 175 11.18 -15.35 2.11
N LEU A 176 9.93 -14.91 2.28
CA LEU A 176 8.96 -15.57 3.16
C LEU A 176 8.67 -17.02 2.78
N GLN A 177 8.57 -17.34 1.48
CA GLN A 177 8.35 -18.71 1.00
C GLN A 177 9.52 -19.64 1.36
N LYS A 178 10.77 -19.17 1.27
CA LYS A 178 11.96 -19.93 1.70
C LYS A 178 11.95 -20.22 3.21
N LEU A 179 11.58 -19.22 4.01
CA LEU A 179 11.44 -19.37 5.46
C LEU A 179 10.28 -20.31 5.81
N GLU A 180 9.17 -20.26 5.07
CA GLU A 180 8.00 -21.12 5.27
C GLU A 180 8.28 -22.59 4.96
N ALA A 181 9.07 -22.88 3.92
CA ALA A 181 9.48 -24.25 3.60
C ALA A 181 10.30 -24.92 4.73
N THR A 182 10.78 -24.13 5.70
CA THR A 182 11.60 -24.58 6.83
C THR A 182 10.80 -24.68 8.14
N MET A 183 9.55 -24.19 8.21
CA MET A 183 8.75 -24.14 9.45
C MET A 183 7.29 -24.63 9.28
N PRO A 184 6.66 -25.21 10.31
CA PRO A 184 5.32 -25.80 10.19
C PRO A 184 4.19 -24.77 9.99
N ALA A 185 3.13 -25.23 9.32
CA ALA A 185 2.04 -24.40 8.81
C ALA A 185 1.08 -23.89 9.90
N GLY A 186 0.62 -22.64 9.73
CA GLY A 186 -0.36 -21.97 10.58
C GLY A 186 -0.40 -20.47 10.31
N ALA A 187 0.62 -19.75 10.79
CA ALA A 187 0.75 -18.29 10.66
C ALA A 187 0.77 -17.76 9.20
N ALA A 188 1.05 -18.62 8.23
CA ALA A 188 1.02 -18.28 6.80
C ALA A 188 -0.36 -17.82 6.32
N ALA A 189 -1.42 -18.50 6.77
CA ALA A 189 -2.77 -18.29 6.27
C ALA A 189 -3.37 -16.92 6.65
N ASP A 190 -2.85 -16.27 7.69
CA ASP A 190 -3.39 -15.01 8.20
C ASP A 190 -2.87 -13.80 7.43
N TRP A 191 -1.56 -13.67 7.23
CA TRP A 191 -1.01 -12.58 6.40
C TRP A 191 -1.37 -12.75 4.92
N GLN A 192 -1.48 -13.99 4.42
CA GLN A 192 -1.98 -14.26 3.06
C GLN A 192 -3.42 -13.78 2.88
N ARG A 193 -4.27 -13.94 3.91
CA ARG A 193 -5.66 -13.44 3.90
C ARG A 193 -5.72 -11.92 3.92
N GLU A 194 -4.83 -11.28 4.68
CA GLU A 194 -4.72 -9.82 4.74
C GLU A 194 -4.26 -9.22 3.40
N LEU A 195 -3.22 -9.80 2.78
CA LEU A 195 -2.78 -9.39 1.44
C LEU A 195 -3.89 -9.56 0.39
N ALA A 196 -4.65 -10.67 0.42
CA ALA A 196 -5.78 -10.86 -0.48
C ALA A 196 -6.88 -9.79 -0.30
N GLY A 197 -7.07 -9.30 0.93
CA GLY A 197 -7.91 -8.14 1.24
C GLY A 197 -7.38 -6.86 0.59
N LEU A 198 -6.09 -6.57 0.78
CA LEU A 198 -5.41 -5.41 0.18
C LEU A 198 -5.40 -5.47 -1.36
N ASP A 199 -5.32 -6.67 -1.95
CA ASP A 199 -5.48 -6.92 -3.39
C ASP A 199 -6.89 -6.63 -3.92
N SER A 200 -7.92 -6.89 -3.11
CA SER A 200 -9.27 -6.45 -3.44
C SER A 200 -9.39 -4.93 -3.38
N THR A 201 -8.94 -4.31 -2.29
CA THR A 201 -8.97 -2.86 -2.10
C THR A 201 -8.22 -2.11 -3.20
N TYR A 202 -7.04 -2.57 -3.60
CA TYR A 202 -6.26 -1.95 -4.67
C TYR A 202 -6.93 -2.01 -6.04
N ARG A 203 -7.59 -3.15 -6.36
CA ARG A 203 -8.38 -3.28 -7.58
C ARG A 203 -9.61 -2.39 -7.59
N GLN A 204 -10.17 -2.07 -6.42
CA GLN A 204 -11.24 -1.07 -6.27
C GLN A 204 -10.69 0.34 -6.47
N LEU A 205 -9.62 0.72 -5.77
CA LEU A 205 -8.97 2.03 -5.90
C LEU A 205 -8.56 2.33 -7.35
N LYS A 206 -8.05 1.33 -8.09
CA LYS A 206 -7.80 1.44 -9.54
C LYS A 206 -9.03 1.80 -10.37
N GLN A 207 -10.22 1.35 -10.00
CA GLN A 207 -11.46 1.68 -10.70
C GLN A 207 -11.95 3.07 -10.32
N GLU A 208 -11.79 3.45 -9.05
CA GLU A 208 -12.12 4.77 -8.54
C GLU A 208 -11.21 5.85 -9.15
N LEU A 209 -9.93 5.56 -9.37
CA LEU A 209 -8.93 6.50 -9.91
C LEU A 209 -9.37 7.18 -11.21
N TYR A 210 -10.05 6.46 -12.09
CA TYR A 210 -10.54 6.97 -13.38
C TYR A 210 -11.99 7.49 -13.35
N ARG A 211 -12.66 7.42 -12.19
CA ARG A 211 -14.07 7.80 -12.00
C ARG A 211 -14.27 8.91 -10.97
N ASN A 212 -13.29 9.12 -10.09
CA ASN A 212 -13.30 10.09 -9.02
C ASN A 212 -12.85 11.47 -9.56
N PRO A 213 -13.54 12.59 -9.22
CA PRO A 213 -13.07 13.93 -9.55
C PRO A 213 -11.71 14.29 -8.93
N GLU A 214 -11.33 13.65 -7.82
CA GLU A 214 -10.09 13.86 -7.07
C GLU A 214 -9.14 12.63 -7.20
N PRO A 215 -8.51 12.42 -8.37
CA PRO A 215 -7.68 11.24 -8.63
C PRO A 215 -6.40 11.19 -7.78
N THR A 216 -5.91 12.34 -7.31
CA THR A 216 -4.74 12.46 -6.42
C THR A 216 -4.98 11.76 -5.08
N VAL A 217 -6.13 12.00 -4.45
CA VAL A 217 -6.50 11.36 -3.17
C VAL A 217 -6.63 9.84 -3.32
N VAL A 218 -7.14 9.36 -4.47
CA VAL A 218 -7.20 7.92 -4.76
C VAL A 218 -5.80 7.34 -5.00
N LEU A 219 -4.90 8.08 -5.66
CA LEU A 219 -3.51 7.68 -5.85
C LEU A 219 -2.75 7.58 -4.51
N ASP A 220 -2.94 8.52 -3.59
CA ASP A 220 -2.38 8.45 -2.24
C ASP A 220 -2.87 7.21 -1.48
N ALA A 221 -4.16 6.89 -1.60
CA ALA A 221 -4.73 5.66 -1.04
C ALA A 221 -4.16 4.39 -1.70
N MET A 222 -3.89 4.41 -3.01
CA MET A 222 -3.21 3.33 -3.73
C MET A 222 -1.77 3.13 -3.25
N ASN A 223 -1.02 4.22 -3.07
CA ASN A 223 0.33 4.22 -2.51
C ASN A 223 0.33 3.62 -1.10
N ARG A 224 -0.54 4.12 -0.22
CA ARG A 224 -0.70 3.61 1.14
C ARG A 224 -1.10 2.13 1.19
N ASN A 225 -1.96 1.66 0.28
CA ASN A 225 -2.29 0.24 0.18
C ASN A 225 -1.05 -0.62 -0.13
N LEU A 226 -0.20 -0.18 -1.07
CA LEU A 226 1.04 -0.89 -1.43
C LEU A 226 2.07 -0.87 -0.28
N GLN A 227 2.19 0.26 0.41
CA GLN A 227 3.04 0.39 1.60
C GLN A 227 2.62 -0.59 2.71
N ILE A 228 1.32 -0.70 3.02
CA ILE A 228 0.82 -1.63 4.05
C ILE A 228 1.17 -3.08 3.71
N ARG A 229 1.05 -3.50 2.44
CA ARG A 229 1.46 -4.85 2.03
C ARG A 229 2.94 -5.12 2.30
N LEU A 230 3.79 -4.14 1.97
CA LEU A 230 5.23 -4.25 2.16
C LEU A 230 5.58 -4.30 3.65
N ASP A 231 4.90 -3.50 4.49
CA ASP A 231 5.07 -3.52 5.94
C ASP A 231 4.68 -4.87 6.56
N ILE A 232 3.52 -5.43 6.19
CA ILE A 232 3.11 -6.78 6.59
C ILE A 232 4.17 -7.81 6.19
N LEU A 233 4.64 -7.79 4.93
CA LEU A 233 5.66 -8.72 4.44
C LEU A 233 6.99 -8.59 5.22
N ASN A 234 7.42 -7.35 5.52
CA ASN A 234 8.61 -7.08 6.32
C ASN A 234 8.46 -7.58 7.76
N GLN A 235 7.32 -7.30 8.40
CA GLN A 235 7.00 -7.75 9.75
C GLN A 235 7.02 -9.28 9.84
N GLN A 236 6.34 -9.97 8.91
CA GLN A 236 6.31 -11.43 8.86
C GLN A 236 7.71 -12.02 8.65
N THR A 237 8.53 -11.39 7.81
CA THR A 237 9.91 -11.82 7.53
C THR A 237 10.74 -11.76 8.82
N ARG A 238 10.74 -10.59 9.48
CA ARG A 238 11.43 -10.37 10.76
C ARG A 238 10.96 -11.33 11.85
N THR A 239 9.66 -11.59 11.96
CA THR A 239 9.12 -12.54 12.95
C THR A 239 9.60 -13.97 12.69
N ARG A 240 9.69 -14.41 11.43
CA ARG A 240 10.21 -15.74 11.07
C ARG A 240 11.71 -15.88 11.29
N GLU A 241 12.49 -14.85 10.95
CA GLU A 241 13.94 -14.80 11.20
C GLU A 241 14.22 -14.88 12.71
N GLN A 242 13.52 -14.10 13.54
CA GLN A 242 13.60 -14.19 15.00
C GLN A 242 13.26 -15.58 15.53
N MET A 243 12.16 -16.20 15.07
CA MET A 243 11.82 -17.57 15.47
C MET A 243 12.89 -18.59 15.08
N GLN A 244 13.56 -18.40 13.94
CA GLN A 244 14.66 -19.26 13.50
C GLN A 244 15.90 -19.08 14.39
N GLU A 245 16.25 -17.84 14.75
CA GLU A 245 17.32 -17.54 15.70
C GLU A 245 17.06 -18.15 17.08
N TYR A 246 15.83 -18.03 17.61
CA TYR A 246 15.44 -18.64 18.87
C TYR A 246 15.49 -20.18 18.83
N GLN A 247 15.14 -20.81 17.70
CA GLN A 247 15.27 -22.27 17.54
C GLN A 247 16.74 -22.70 17.46
N ALA A 248 17.60 -21.94 16.77
CA ALA A 248 19.03 -22.22 16.68
C ALA A 248 19.78 -22.03 18.01
N GLN A 249 19.37 -21.07 18.83
CA GLN A 249 19.91 -20.83 20.17
C GLN A 249 19.28 -21.75 21.24
N GLY A 250 18.03 -22.17 21.01
CA GLY A 250 17.22 -22.99 21.92
C GLY A 250 17.54 -24.48 21.93
N THR A 251 18.53 -24.93 21.16
CA THR A 251 19.09 -26.29 21.25
C THR A 251 20.48 -26.29 21.92
N PRO A 252 20.59 -26.05 23.25
CA PRO A 252 21.73 -26.56 23.98
C PRO A 252 21.69 -28.09 23.88
N ALA A 253 22.81 -28.72 23.56
CA ALA A 253 22.90 -30.16 23.52
C ALA A 253 22.41 -30.76 24.84
N THR A 254 21.50 -31.74 24.78
CA THR A 254 21.26 -32.66 25.90
C THR A 254 22.52 -33.47 26.11
N THR A 255 23.47 -32.88 26.84
CA THR A 255 24.73 -33.50 27.21
C THR A 255 24.44 -34.79 27.95
N ASN A 256 24.99 -35.89 27.44
CA ASN A 256 24.99 -37.19 28.09
C ASN A 256 25.39 -37.04 29.57
N GLN A 257 24.47 -37.33 30.49
CA GLN A 257 24.84 -37.72 31.83
C GLN A 257 25.15 -39.22 31.83
N PRO A 258 26.40 -39.66 32.10
CA PRO A 258 26.67 -41.05 32.39
C PRO A 258 25.99 -41.43 33.72
N GLN A 259 25.41 -42.63 33.77
CA GLN A 259 24.78 -43.16 34.99
C GLN A 259 25.84 -43.50 36.06
N PRO A 260 25.57 -43.24 37.35
CA PRO A 260 26.23 -43.93 38.46
C PRO A 260 25.62 -45.33 38.70
#